data_AF-A0A2M7WR97-F1
#
_entry.id   AF-A0A2M7WR97-F1
#
_cell.length_a   1.000
_cell.length_b   1.000
_cell.length_c   1.000
_cell.angle_alpha   90.00
_cell.angle_beta   90.00
_cell.angle_gamma   90.00
#
_symmetry.space_group_name_H-M   'P 1'
#
loop_
_entity.id
_entity.type
_entity.pdbx_description
1 polymer ?
#
loop_
_entity_poly.entity_id
_entity_poly.type
_entity_poly.pdbx_seq_one_letter_code
_entity_poly.pdbx_strand_id
1 'polypeptide(L)'
;MKKEEVSVFWFRRDLRLEDNCALFHALNSNYPVLPIFIFDKEILNELPKDDPRVSFIYDSLNNINKELAKFNASLYVKKGNPVEILAAIFDEFNVKNVFFNKDYEPYAIQRDEKIKLLCAQKNIECFTFKDQVIFEEAEIVKADGLPYSVYTPYKNKWLEKYNANSPVEFKSETLKENF
;
A
#
# COMPACT_ATOMS: atom_id res chain seq x y z
N MET A 1 -28.46 -13.28 -2.71
CA MET A 1 -27.28 -13.60 -3.54
C MET A 1 -26.06 -13.54 -2.64
N LYS A 2 -25.15 -14.51 -2.70
CA LYS A 2 -23.93 -14.52 -1.88
C LYS A 2 -23.01 -13.42 -2.43
N LYS A 3 -22.54 -12.50 -1.57
CA LYS A 3 -21.57 -11.48 -1.99
C LYS A 3 -20.28 -12.19 -2.41
N GLU A 4 -19.75 -11.81 -3.57
CA GLU A 4 -18.47 -12.31 -4.06
C GLU A 4 -17.36 -12.05 -3.05
N GLU A 5 -16.47 -13.03 -2.89
CA GLU A 5 -15.34 -12.96 -1.97
C GLU A 5 -14.21 -12.21 -2.65
N VAL A 6 -13.68 -11.18 -1.99
CA VAL A 6 -12.71 -10.27 -2.61
C VAL A 6 -11.49 -10.07 -1.72
N SER A 7 -10.36 -9.76 -2.34
CA SER A 7 -9.16 -9.23 -1.68
C SER A 7 -9.12 -7.71 -1.89
N VAL A 8 -9.04 -6.93 -0.82
CA VAL A 8 -8.85 -5.48 -0.94
C VAL A 8 -7.37 -5.19 -1.11
N PHE A 9 -7.02 -4.41 -2.14
CA PHE A 9 -5.71 -3.77 -2.24
C PHE A 9 -5.85 -2.27 -2.03
N TRP A 10 -5.22 -1.74 -0.98
CA TRP A 10 -5.33 -0.32 -0.63
C TRP A 10 -4.11 0.47 -1.09
N PHE A 11 -4.28 1.21 -2.19
CA PHE A 11 -3.33 2.19 -2.69
C PHE A 11 -3.20 3.36 -1.72
N ARG A 12 -1.96 3.81 -1.49
CA ARG A 12 -1.64 5.00 -0.69
C ARG A 12 -0.64 5.86 -1.46
N ARG A 13 0.64 5.85 -1.08
CA ARG A 13 1.70 6.62 -1.78
C ARG A 13 2.25 5.86 -3.00
N ASP A 14 1.98 4.57 -3.06
CA ASP A 14 2.41 3.58 -4.04
C ASP A 14 1.48 3.53 -5.25
N LEU A 15 1.22 4.69 -5.87
CA LEU A 15 0.30 4.87 -7.00
C LEU A 15 0.85 4.31 -8.32
N ARG A 16 1.12 3.00 -8.37
CA ARG A 16 1.65 2.28 -9.53
C ARG A 16 1.12 0.84 -9.62
N LEU A 17 1.00 0.32 -10.83
CA LEU A 17 0.61 -1.08 -11.07
C LEU A 17 1.80 -1.99 -11.33
N GLU A 18 2.96 -1.40 -11.65
CA GLU A 18 4.21 -2.07 -11.97
C GLU A 18 5.09 -2.17 -10.72
N ASP A 19 5.79 -3.30 -10.58
CA ASP A 19 6.74 -3.54 -9.48
C ASP A 19 6.18 -3.17 -8.08
N ASN A 20 4.94 -3.58 -7.77
CA ASN A 20 4.28 -3.26 -6.49
C ASN A 20 4.12 -4.53 -5.64
N CYS A 21 4.83 -4.60 -4.52
CA CYS A 21 4.96 -5.81 -3.71
C CYS A 21 3.63 -6.28 -3.12
N ALA A 22 2.93 -5.43 -2.38
CA ALA A 22 1.64 -5.81 -1.81
C ALA A 22 0.57 -6.06 -2.90
N LEU A 23 0.61 -5.34 -4.03
CA LEU A 23 -0.29 -5.58 -5.14
C LEU A 23 -0.01 -6.93 -5.81
N PHE A 24 1.25 -7.28 -6.01
CA PHE A 24 1.67 -8.59 -6.54
C PHE A 24 1.12 -9.72 -5.68
N HIS A 25 1.21 -9.60 -4.36
CA HIS A 25 0.64 -10.59 -3.45
C HIS A 25 -0.90 -10.61 -3.46
N ALA A 26 -1.55 -9.45 -3.57
CA ALA A 26 -3.00 -9.36 -3.70
C ALA A 26 -3.50 -10.05 -4.98
N LEU A 27 -2.86 -9.76 -6.13
CA LEU A 27 -3.19 -10.34 -7.43
C LEU A 27 -2.86 -11.83 -7.55
N ASN A 28 -2.00 -12.39 -6.68
CA ASN A 28 -1.78 -13.83 -6.56
C ASN A 28 -2.71 -14.51 -5.54
N SER A 29 -3.60 -13.76 -4.89
CA SER A 29 -4.54 -14.35 -3.93
C SER A 29 -5.65 -15.13 -4.65
N ASN A 30 -6.38 -15.95 -3.90
CA ASN A 30 -7.47 -16.78 -4.43
C ASN A 30 -8.76 -16.00 -4.76
N TYR A 31 -8.75 -14.67 -4.62
CA TYR A 31 -9.92 -13.82 -4.76
C TYR A 31 -9.63 -12.65 -5.71
N PRO A 32 -10.61 -12.19 -6.49
CA PRO A 32 -10.46 -10.98 -7.31
C PRO A 32 -10.11 -9.78 -6.42
N VAL A 33 -9.29 -8.88 -6.96
CA VAL A 33 -8.76 -7.74 -6.21
C VAL A 33 -9.66 -6.53 -6.38
N LEU A 34 -10.17 -5.99 -5.27
CA LEU A 34 -10.81 -4.68 -5.22
C LEU A 34 -9.75 -3.60 -4.92
N PRO A 35 -9.26 -2.87 -5.94
CA PRO A 35 -8.30 -1.78 -5.73
C PRO A 35 -9.01 -0.55 -5.15
N ILE A 36 -8.54 -0.03 -4.03
CA ILE A 36 -9.14 1.13 -3.37
C ILE A 36 -8.12 2.25 -3.15
N PHE A 37 -8.61 3.48 -3.13
CA PHE A 37 -7.84 4.63 -2.67
C PHE A 37 -8.69 5.49 -1.73
N ILE A 38 -8.08 5.97 -0.65
CA ILE A 38 -8.75 6.80 0.35
C ILE A 38 -8.04 8.15 0.45
N PHE A 39 -8.73 9.21 0.06
CA PHE A 39 -8.37 10.57 0.40
C PHE A 39 -8.59 10.80 1.89
N ASP A 40 -7.53 10.57 2.66
CA ASP A 40 -7.52 10.67 4.11
C ASP A 40 -7.78 12.12 4.57
N LYS A 41 -8.84 12.33 5.34
CA LYS A 41 -9.20 13.67 5.84
C LYS A 41 -8.14 14.24 6.77
N GLU A 42 -7.50 13.43 7.61
CA GLU A 42 -6.48 13.92 8.54
C GLU A 42 -5.30 14.53 7.77
N ILE A 43 -4.84 13.83 6.72
CA ILE A 43 -3.78 14.32 5.83
C ILE A 43 -4.25 15.57 5.08
N LEU A 44 -5.43 15.52 4.45
CA LEU A 44 -5.92 16.63 3.63
C LEU A 44 -6.19 17.91 4.41
N ASN A 45 -6.59 17.80 5.68
CA ASN A 45 -6.87 18.97 6.52
C ASN A 45 -5.61 19.77 6.87
N GLU A 46 -4.43 19.14 6.81
CA GLU A 46 -3.13 19.81 7.00
C GLU A 46 -2.63 20.51 5.73
N LEU A 47 -3.26 20.22 4.57
CA LEU A 47 -2.83 20.76 3.29
C LEU A 47 -3.58 22.05 2.92
N PRO A 48 -2.93 22.98 2.21
CA PRO A 48 -3.63 24.05 1.49
C PRO A 48 -4.69 23.48 0.54
N LYS A 49 -5.77 24.25 0.30
CA LYS A 49 -6.85 23.83 -0.60
C LYS A 49 -6.38 23.53 -2.03
N ASP A 50 -5.41 24.31 -2.51
CA ASP A 50 -4.85 24.20 -3.87
C ASP A 50 -3.47 23.50 -3.86
N ASP A 51 -3.26 22.55 -2.95
CA ASP A 51 -1.98 21.86 -2.84
C ASP A 51 -1.69 21.02 -4.09
N PRO A 52 -0.56 21.25 -4.78
CA PRO A 52 -0.24 20.56 -6.03
C PRO A 52 -0.08 19.04 -5.87
N ARG A 53 0.20 18.55 -4.65
CA ARG A 53 0.27 17.10 -4.37
C ARG A 53 -1.08 16.43 -4.55
N VAL A 54 -2.19 17.10 -4.22
CA VAL A 54 -3.54 16.55 -4.36
C VAL A 54 -3.89 16.41 -5.84
N SER A 55 -3.57 17.42 -6.65
CA SER A 55 -3.74 17.37 -8.11
C SER A 55 -2.92 16.25 -8.73
N PHE A 56 -1.65 16.11 -8.32
CA PHE A 56 -0.78 15.01 -8.76
C PHE A 56 -1.38 13.64 -8.43
N ILE A 57 -1.83 13.43 -7.20
CA ILE A 57 -2.49 12.17 -6.78
C ILE A 57 -3.71 11.89 -7.65
N TYR A 58 -4.57 12.90 -7.86
CA TYR A 58 -5.76 12.76 -8.71
C TYR A 58 -5.41 12.32 -10.13
N ASP A 59 -4.40 12.94 -10.74
CA ASP A 59 -3.94 12.59 -12.09
C ASP A 59 -3.33 11.17 -12.14
N SER A 60 -2.56 10.78 -11.13
CA SER A 60 -2.04 9.42 -10.98
C SER A 60 -3.17 8.39 -10.88
N LEU A 61 -4.20 8.64 -10.06
CA LEU A 61 -5.36 7.76 -9.92
C LEU A 61 -6.13 7.64 -11.25
N ASN A 62 -6.30 8.73 -11.98
CA ASN A 62 -6.94 8.69 -13.29
C ASN A 62 -6.16 7.83 -14.29
N ASN A 63 -4.82 7.89 -14.26
CA ASN A 63 -3.98 7.06 -15.12
C ASN A 63 -4.09 5.58 -14.74
N ILE A 64 -4.06 5.25 -13.45
CA ILE A 64 -4.29 3.87 -12.97
C ILE A 64 -5.67 3.39 -13.43
N ASN A 65 -6.72 4.21 -13.28
CA ASN A 65 -8.07 3.82 -13.65
C ASN A 65 -8.23 3.56 -15.17
N LYS A 66 -7.50 4.30 -16.02
CA LYS A 66 -7.44 4.03 -17.47
C LYS A 66 -6.78 2.69 -17.78
N GLU A 67 -5.74 2.31 -17.02
CA GLU A 67 -5.10 1.00 -17.17
C GLU A 67 -6.01 -0.14 -16.68
N LEU A 68 -6.68 0.03 -15.55
CA LEU A 68 -7.63 -0.95 -15.00
C LEU A 68 -8.84 -1.19 -15.92
N ALA A 69 -9.30 -0.15 -16.62
CA ALA A 69 -10.43 -0.27 -17.54
C ALA A 69 -10.20 -1.30 -18.67
N LYS A 70 -8.93 -1.59 -19.02
CA LYS A 70 -8.57 -2.64 -20.00
C LYS A 70 -8.92 -4.05 -19.51
N PHE A 71 -9.11 -4.21 -18.20
CA PHE A 71 -9.42 -5.47 -17.52
C PHE A 71 -10.82 -5.46 -16.89
N ASN A 72 -11.71 -4.54 -17.31
CA ASN A 72 -13.04 -4.33 -16.71
C ASN A 72 -13.02 -4.00 -15.20
N ALA A 73 -11.89 -3.51 -14.69
CA ALA A 73 -11.72 -3.10 -13.31
C ALA A 73 -11.69 -1.57 -13.18
N SER A 74 -11.87 -1.08 -11.95
CA SER A 74 -11.76 0.35 -11.64
C SER A 74 -11.35 0.58 -10.19
N LEU A 75 -10.76 1.75 -9.91
CA LEU A 75 -10.42 2.17 -8.56
C LEU A 75 -11.67 2.56 -7.76
N TYR A 76 -11.85 1.95 -6.59
CA TYR A 76 -12.86 2.37 -5.62
C TYR A 76 -12.31 3.51 -4.75
N VAL A 77 -12.67 4.75 -5.10
CA VAL A 77 -12.14 5.96 -4.46
C VAL A 77 -13.11 6.52 -3.43
N LYS A 78 -12.62 6.80 -2.21
CA LYS A 78 -13.39 7.45 -1.14
C LYS A 78 -12.60 8.59 -0.50
N LYS A 79 -13.29 9.45 0.26
CA LYS A 79 -12.70 10.52 1.07
C LYS A 79 -13.25 10.47 2.49
N GLY A 80 -12.39 10.40 3.50
CA GLY A 80 -12.84 10.22 4.88
C GLY A 80 -11.74 9.74 5.82
N ASN A 81 -12.14 9.29 7.00
CA ASN A 81 -11.25 8.57 7.90
C ASN A 81 -11.02 7.15 7.34
N PRO A 82 -9.76 6.70 7.14
CA PRO A 82 -9.50 5.39 6.55
C PRO A 82 -10.08 4.21 7.32
N VAL A 83 -10.12 4.28 8.65
CA VAL A 83 -10.66 3.20 9.51
C VAL A 83 -12.17 3.07 9.31
N GLU A 84 -12.89 4.18 9.29
CA GLU A 84 -14.35 4.20 9.06
C GLU A 84 -14.69 3.73 7.65
N ILE A 85 -13.94 4.18 6.65
CA ILE A 85 -14.16 3.78 5.25
C ILE A 85 -13.89 2.29 5.06
N LEU A 86 -12.78 1.78 5.57
CA LEU A 86 -12.47 0.35 5.45
C LEU A 86 -13.50 -0.50 6.21
N ALA A 87 -13.95 -0.06 7.38
CA ALA A 87 -15.05 -0.73 8.09
C ALA A 87 -16.32 -0.81 7.23
N ALA A 88 -16.70 0.29 6.57
CA ALA A 88 -17.84 0.31 5.66
C ALA A 88 -17.64 -0.60 4.44
N ILE A 89 -16.43 -0.63 3.86
CA ILE A 89 -16.07 -1.55 2.76
C ILE A 89 -16.19 -3.01 3.20
N PHE A 90 -15.76 -3.34 4.42
CA PHE A 90 -15.86 -4.69 4.98
C PHE A 90 -17.31 -5.13 5.23
N ASP A 91 -18.24 -4.18 5.39
CA ASP A 91 -19.67 -4.46 5.48
C ASP A 91 -20.34 -4.52 4.09
N GLU A 92 -19.84 -3.74 3.13
CA GLU A 92 -20.31 -3.69 1.74
C GLU A 92 -19.89 -4.93 0.95
N PHE A 93 -18.68 -5.44 1.14
CA PHE A 93 -18.09 -6.58 0.43
C PHE A 93 -17.76 -7.75 1.36
N ASN A 94 -17.73 -8.99 0.85
CA ASN A 94 -17.27 -10.15 1.61
C ASN A 94 -15.74 -10.24 1.52
N VAL A 95 -15.06 -9.30 2.19
CA VAL A 95 -13.60 -9.17 2.13
C VAL A 95 -12.93 -10.31 2.90
N LYS A 96 -11.96 -10.97 2.27
CA LYS A 96 -11.16 -12.04 2.89
C LYS A 96 -9.79 -11.56 3.33
N ASN A 97 -9.18 -10.73 2.49
CA ASN A 97 -7.83 -10.25 2.68
C ASN A 97 -7.77 -8.74 2.46
N VAL A 98 -6.87 -8.08 3.16
CA VAL A 98 -6.52 -6.69 2.97
C VAL A 98 -5.01 -6.60 2.80
N PHE A 99 -4.59 -6.01 1.69
CA PHE A 99 -3.20 -5.84 1.30
C PHE A 99 -2.87 -4.34 1.21
N PHE A 100 -1.75 -3.94 1.81
CA PHE A 100 -1.17 -2.62 1.59
C PHE A 100 0.33 -2.64 1.84
N ASN A 101 1.07 -1.77 1.17
CA ASN A 101 2.51 -1.62 1.44
C ASN A 101 2.73 -0.95 2.80
N LYS A 102 3.88 -1.12 3.45
CA LYS A 102 4.23 -0.42 4.70
C LYS A 102 4.43 1.08 4.45
N ASP A 103 4.19 1.89 5.48
CA ASP A 103 4.58 3.30 5.54
C ASP A 103 5.21 3.53 6.92
N TYR A 104 6.27 4.32 6.96
CA TYR A 104 7.14 4.49 8.14
C TYR A 104 6.86 5.80 8.88
N GLU A 105 5.95 6.64 8.38
CA GLU A 105 5.56 7.87 9.09
C GLU A 105 4.74 7.56 10.36
N PRO A 106 4.93 8.31 11.47
CA PRO A 106 4.26 8.03 12.75
C PRO A 106 2.74 7.92 12.66
N TYR A 107 2.09 8.80 11.89
CA TYR A 107 0.64 8.75 11.68
C TYR A 107 0.23 7.47 10.93
N ALA A 108 0.97 7.11 9.89
CA ALA A 108 0.68 5.94 9.09
C ALA A 108 0.82 4.65 9.90
N ILE A 109 1.83 4.54 10.76
CA ILE A 109 2.01 3.40 11.68
C ILE A 109 0.78 3.25 12.60
N GLN A 110 0.37 4.33 13.27
CA GLN A 110 -0.80 4.30 14.17
C GLN A 110 -2.10 3.97 13.43
N ARG A 111 -2.26 4.50 12.21
CA ARG A 111 -3.41 4.20 11.37
C ARG A 111 -3.41 2.72 10.96
N ASP A 112 -2.28 2.20 10.50
CA ASP A 112 -2.15 0.84 10.01
C ASP A 112 -2.34 -0.19 11.15
N GLU A 113 -1.93 0.14 12.38
CA GLU A 113 -2.27 -0.66 13.58
C GLU A 113 -3.78 -0.73 13.82
N LYS A 114 -4.50 0.39 13.71
CA LYS A 114 -5.97 0.42 13.84
C LYS A 114 -6.64 -0.42 12.76
N ILE A 115 -6.12 -0.39 11.52
CA ILE A 115 -6.63 -1.23 10.42
C ILE A 115 -6.37 -2.71 10.70
N LYS A 116 -5.17 -3.09 11.15
CA LYS A 116 -4.88 -4.49 11.53
C LYS A 116 -5.82 -5.00 12.61
N LEU A 117 -6.09 -4.18 13.64
CA LEU A 117 -7.05 -4.50 14.70
C LEU A 117 -8.48 -4.66 14.14
N LEU A 118 -8.91 -3.76 13.27
CA LEU A 118 -10.23 -3.85 12.60
C LEU A 118 -10.36 -5.13 11.77
N CYS A 119 -9.33 -5.48 11.00
CA CYS A 119 -9.31 -6.73 10.23
C CYS A 119 -9.43 -7.95 11.14
N ALA A 120 -8.67 -8.00 12.24
CA ALA A 120 -8.73 -9.08 13.21
C ALA A 120 -10.13 -9.23 13.84
N GLN A 121 -10.79 -8.11 14.20
CA GLN A 121 -12.15 -8.12 14.75
C GLN A 121 -13.19 -8.69 13.77
N LYS A 122 -12.97 -8.54 12.46
CA LYS A 122 -13.86 -9.05 11.40
C LYS A 122 -13.41 -10.38 10.79
N ASN A 123 -12.38 -11.03 11.34
CA ASN A 123 -11.77 -12.25 10.78
C ASN A 123 -11.30 -12.09 9.32
N ILE A 124 -10.71 -10.94 9.02
CA ILE A 124 -10.11 -10.61 7.72
C ILE A 124 -8.59 -10.69 7.87
N GLU A 125 -7.92 -11.38 6.95
CA GLU A 125 -6.45 -11.46 6.97
C GLU A 125 -5.85 -10.13 6.49
N CYS A 126 -4.84 -9.62 7.19
CA CYS A 126 -4.22 -8.34 6.89
C CYS A 126 -2.74 -8.54 6.58
N PHE A 127 -2.33 -8.20 5.37
CA PHE A 127 -0.96 -8.39 4.87
C PHE A 127 -0.30 -7.06 4.55
N THR A 128 0.92 -6.88 5.05
CA THR A 128 1.72 -5.67 4.84
C THR A 128 3.11 -6.00 4.36
N PHE A 129 3.59 -5.28 3.34
CA PHE A 129 4.86 -5.59 2.68
C PHE A 129 5.79 -4.38 2.56
N LYS A 130 7.11 -4.62 2.62
CA LYS A 130 8.14 -3.63 2.27
C LYS A 130 8.10 -3.37 0.77
N ASP A 131 8.13 -2.09 0.38
CA ASP A 131 8.00 -1.69 -1.02
C ASP A 131 8.69 -0.36 -1.34
N GLN A 132 8.48 0.67 -0.50
CA GLN A 132 8.99 2.02 -0.77
C GLN A 132 10.52 2.17 -0.63
N VAL A 133 11.19 1.19 -0.05
CA VAL A 133 12.63 1.21 0.24
C VAL A 133 13.24 -0.16 -0.05
N ILE A 134 14.49 -0.16 -0.52
CA ILE A 134 15.25 -1.39 -0.73
C ILE A 134 15.57 -2.08 0.60
N PHE A 135 15.96 -1.30 1.60
CA PHE A 135 16.22 -1.75 2.97
C PHE A 135 15.35 -0.95 3.96
N GLU A 136 14.64 -1.64 4.85
CA GLU A 136 13.76 -1.07 5.86
C GLU A 136 14.33 -1.21 7.28
N GLU A 137 13.92 -0.31 8.19
CA GLU A 137 14.09 -0.48 9.63
C GLU A 137 15.55 -0.85 10.04
N ALA A 138 15.75 -2.03 10.63
CA ALA A 138 17.03 -2.50 11.14
C ALA A 138 17.91 -3.17 10.06
N GLU A 139 17.54 -3.11 8.78
CA GLU A 139 18.29 -3.76 7.71
C GLU A 139 19.65 -3.11 7.43
N ILE A 140 19.80 -1.81 7.73
CA ILE A 140 21.06 -1.07 7.66
C ILE A 140 21.31 -0.36 8.99
N VAL A 141 22.04 -1.02 9.87
CA VAL A 141 22.41 -0.51 11.20
C VAL A 141 23.91 -0.63 11.42
N LYS A 142 24.40 0.11 12.41
CA LYS A 142 25.75 -0.05 12.94
C LYS A 142 25.90 -1.43 13.61
N ALA A 143 27.13 -1.81 13.93
CA ALA A 143 27.42 -3.06 14.64
C ALA A 143 26.74 -3.15 16.03
N ASP A 144 26.41 -2.02 16.64
CA ASP A 144 25.67 -1.93 17.91
C ASP A 144 24.14 -2.01 17.74
N GLY A 145 23.64 -2.20 16.51
CA GLY A 145 22.21 -2.26 16.19
C GLY A 145 21.52 -0.90 16.10
N LEU A 146 22.22 0.20 16.37
CA LEU A 146 21.65 1.55 16.29
C LEU A 146 21.72 2.12 14.87
N PRO A 147 20.81 3.06 14.51
CA PRO A 147 20.83 3.70 13.20
C PRO A 147 22.07 4.58 13.01
N TYR A 148 22.45 4.79 11.75
CA TYR A 148 23.49 5.75 11.38
C TYR A 148 22.95 7.19 11.43
N SER A 149 23.72 8.12 12.01
CA SER A 149 23.42 9.56 12.01
C SER A 149 24.23 10.36 10.98
N VAL A 150 25.21 9.72 10.32
CA VAL A 150 26.07 10.33 9.29
C VAL A 150 25.87 9.57 7.98
N TYR A 151 25.66 10.31 6.89
CA TYR A 151 25.33 9.72 5.58
C TYR A 151 26.44 8.83 5.00
N THR A 152 27.71 9.26 5.08
CA THR A 152 28.83 8.51 4.46
C THR A 152 28.94 7.06 4.98
N PRO A 153 28.99 6.78 6.30
CA PRO A 153 29.03 5.40 6.79
C PRO A 153 27.74 4.64 6.50
N TYR A 154 26.56 5.30 6.54
CA TYR A 154 25.30 4.69 6.11
C TYR A 154 25.39 4.20 4.65
N LYS A 155 25.77 5.10 3.73
CA LYS A 155 25.89 4.82 2.29
C LYS A 155 26.86 3.68 2.02
N ASN A 156 28.02 3.66 2.69
CA ASN A 156 29.01 2.60 2.50
C ASN A 156 28.43 1.24 2.90
N LYS A 157 27.74 1.16 4.04
CA LYS A 157 27.10 -0.09 4.48
C LYS A 157 25.92 -0.49 3.58
N TRP A 158 25.14 0.49 3.13
CA TRP A 158 24.04 0.32 2.19
C TRP A 158 24.54 -0.28 0.87
N LEU A 159 25.59 0.28 0.27
CA LEU A 159 26.17 -0.20 -0.99
C LEU A 159 26.80 -1.58 -0.85
N GLU A 160 27.48 -1.85 0.27
CA GLU A 160 27.99 -3.19 0.59
C GLU A 160 26.85 -4.21 0.56
N LYS A 161 25.74 -3.92 1.25
CA LYS A 161 24.58 -4.83 1.30
C LYS A 161 23.87 -4.95 -0.05
N TYR A 162 23.75 -3.84 -0.79
CA TYR A 162 23.13 -3.81 -2.13
C TYR A 162 23.93 -4.62 -3.15
N ASN A 163 25.26 -4.49 -3.16
CA ASN A 163 26.09 -5.26 -4.09
C ASN A 163 26.10 -6.76 -3.77
N ALA A 164 25.86 -7.13 -2.50
CA ALA A 164 25.73 -8.52 -2.09
C ALA A 164 24.34 -9.12 -2.37
N ASN A 165 23.30 -8.28 -2.50
CA ASN A 165 21.92 -8.73 -2.64
C ASN A 165 21.21 -7.94 -3.75
N SER A 166 20.85 -8.61 -4.84
CA SER A 166 19.99 -8.00 -5.85
C SER A 166 18.60 -7.71 -5.28
N PRO A 167 17.99 -6.55 -5.57
CA PRO A 167 16.59 -6.29 -5.23
C PRO A 167 15.68 -7.36 -5.83
N VAL A 168 14.62 -7.69 -5.11
CA VAL A 168 13.55 -8.56 -5.62
C VAL A 168 12.59 -7.68 -6.42
N GLU A 169 12.35 -8.06 -7.68
CA GLU A 169 11.32 -7.45 -8.52
C GLU A 169 9.98 -8.17 -8.32
N PHE A 170 8.90 -7.41 -8.17
CA PHE A 170 7.55 -7.92 -8.00
C PHE A 170 6.69 -7.57 -9.22
N LYS A 171 6.71 -8.43 -10.24
CA LYS A 171 6.04 -8.21 -11.54
C LYS A 171 4.50 -8.24 -11.46
N SER A 172 3.90 -7.36 -10.66
CA SER A 172 2.45 -7.22 -10.49
C SER A 172 1.75 -6.93 -11.81
N GLU A 173 2.46 -6.30 -12.75
CA GLU A 173 1.92 -5.96 -14.05
C GLU A 173 1.60 -7.16 -14.95
N THR A 174 2.16 -8.34 -14.65
CA THR A 174 1.83 -9.58 -15.38
C THR A 174 0.59 -10.29 -14.86
N LEU A 175 -0.02 -9.78 -13.78
CA LEU A 175 -1.13 -10.43 -13.06
C LEU A 175 -2.43 -9.59 -13.06
N LYS A 176 -2.49 -8.54 -13.90
CA LYS A 176 -3.61 -7.58 -13.97
C LYS A 176 -4.95 -8.22 -14.35
N GLU A 177 -4.96 -9.46 -14.85
CA GLU A 177 -6.19 -10.23 -15.15
C GLU A 177 -6.97 -10.62 -13.89
N ASN A 178 -6.38 -10.55 -12.70
CA ASN A 178 -7.04 -10.88 -11.42
C ASN A 178 -7.56 -9.65 -10.65
N PHE A 179 -7.68 -8.51 -11.35
CA PHE A 179 -8.46 -7.38 -10.85
C PHE A 179 -9.97 -7.63 -10.93
#